data_AF-A0A2P6PGF8-F1
#
_entry.id   AF-A0A2P6PGF8-F1
#
_cell.length_a   1.000
_cell.length_b   1.000
_cell.length_c   1.000
_cell.angle_alpha   90.00
_cell.angle_beta   90.00
_cell.angle_gamma   90.00
#
_symmetry.space_group_name_H-M   'P 1'
#
loop_
_entity.id
_entity.type
_entity.pdbx_description
1 polymer ?
#
loop_
_entity_poly.entity_id
_entity_poly.type
_entity_poly.pdbx_seq_one_letter_code
_entity_poly.pdbx_strand_id
1 'polypeptide(L)'
;MERYHFFRFNCSQFGFTCESLLELKSDESEPEGALANVLDLLKRIHKIFFYELGGNLIDRDVRQVLKTVRKEVLKGCKVVFSRLIPSKVLADNHHLWKMAEQLGAICSTEVDSSVTHVVALDAGTEKSHWALNQKKFLVHPLLLEAANYMWRKQPEDKFPVTERNRKPKPSDLLFFGYD
;
A
#
# COMPACT_ATOMS: atom_id res chain seq x y z
N MET A 1 7.18 -2.09 -6.40
CA MET A 1 7.82 -1.82 -5.10
C MET A 1 8.97 -2.79 -4.98
N GLU A 2 10.19 -2.28 -4.81
CA GLU A 2 11.36 -3.12 -4.59
C GLU A 2 11.41 -3.46 -3.10
N ARG A 3 10.97 -4.67 -2.74
CA ARG A 3 11.21 -5.20 -1.39
C ARG A 3 12.67 -5.67 -1.36
N TYR A 4 13.37 -5.45 -0.25
CA TYR A 4 14.76 -5.86 -0.13
C TYR A 4 14.88 -7.39 -0.21
N HIS A 5 15.34 -7.86 -1.36
CA HIS A 5 15.51 -9.27 -1.68
C HIS A 5 16.92 -9.50 -2.20
N PHE A 6 17.89 -9.53 -1.29
CA PHE A 6 19.29 -9.74 -1.66
C PHE A 6 19.54 -11.15 -2.22
N PHE A 7 18.95 -12.18 -1.62
CA PHE A 7 19.12 -13.57 -2.03
C PHE A 7 17.91 -14.12 -2.80
N ARG A 8 18.17 -14.89 -3.85
CA ARG A 8 17.17 -15.56 -4.73
C ARG A 8 16.08 -16.34 -3.98
N PHE A 9 16.43 -16.98 -2.87
CA PHE A 9 15.49 -17.79 -2.09
C PHE A 9 14.30 -16.98 -1.56
N ASN A 10 14.42 -15.65 -1.43
CA ASN A 10 13.36 -14.79 -0.91
C ASN A 10 12.36 -14.30 -1.98
N CYS A 11 12.66 -14.44 -3.28
CA CYS A 11 11.79 -13.93 -4.37
C CYS A 11 10.58 -14.83 -4.65
N SER A 12 10.70 -16.15 -4.43
CA SER A 12 9.68 -17.14 -4.81
C SER A 12 8.42 -17.11 -3.95
N GLN A 13 8.47 -16.53 -2.75
CA GLN A 13 7.35 -16.53 -1.80
C GLN A 13 6.22 -15.55 -2.16
N PHE A 14 6.46 -14.59 -3.07
CA PHE A 14 5.51 -13.52 -3.40
C PHE A 14 5.08 -13.51 -4.88
N GLY A 15 5.41 -14.54 -5.66
CA GLY A 15 4.98 -14.66 -7.05
C GLY A 15 5.60 -13.65 -8.02
N PHE A 16 6.68 -12.96 -7.60
CA PHE A 16 7.47 -12.11 -8.48
C PHE A 16 8.58 -12.94 -9.15
N THR A 17 8.60 -12.94 -10.48
CA THR A 17 9.74 -13.42 -11.27
C THR A 17 10.77 -12.31 -11.39
N CYS A 18 11.29 -11.80 -10.27
CA CYS A 18 12.39 -10.81 -10.30
C CYS A 18 13.71 -11.49 -9.94
N GLU A 19 14.78 -11.09 -10.63
CA GLU A 19 16.15 -11.43 -10.24
C GLU A 19 16.44 -10.79 -8.88
N SER A 20 17.18 -11.50 -8.04
CA SER A 20 17.63 -10.98 -6.75
C SER A 20 18.76 -9.95 -6.91
N LEU A 21 18.99 -9.09 -5.91
CA LEU A 21 20.09 -8.11 -5.98
C LEU A 21 21.46 -8.79 -6.17
N LEU A 22 21.65 -9.98 -5.58
CA LEU A 22 22.86 -10.77 -5.80
C LEU A 22 23.02 -11.22 -7.27
N GLU A 23 21.94 -11.63 -7.92
CA GLU A 23 21.95 -12.02 -9.34
C GLU A 23 22.21 -10.81 -10.25
N LEU A 24 21.65 -9.65 -9.89
CA LEU A 24 21.90 -8.36 -10.53
C LEU A 24 23.29 -7.80 -10.23
N LYS A 25 24.02 -8.39 -9.27
CA LYS A 25 25.31 -7.90 -8.74
C LYS A 25 25.25 -6.41 -8.35
N SER A 26 24.10 -5.98 -7.84
CA SER A 26 23.84 -4.63 -7.38
C SER A 26 23.39 -4.67 -5.92
N ASP A 27 23.30 -3.52 -5.28
CA ASP A 27 22.60 -3.35 -4.01
C ASP A 27 21.37 -2.47 -4.24
N GLU A 28 20.54 -2.28 -3.22
CA GLU A 28 19.46 -1.32 -3.27
C GLU A 28 19.97 0.14 -3.33
N SER A 29 19.06 1.05 -3.70
CA SER A 29 19.36 2.48 -3.76
C SER A 29 19.81 3.02 -2.39
N GLU A 30 21.00 3.64 -2.32
CA GLU A 30 21.47 4.31 -1.09
C GLU A 30 20.50 5.37 -0.55
N PRO A 31 19.89 6.26 -1.37
CA PRO A 31 18.92 7.24 -0.87
C PRO A 31 17.47 6.74 -0.77
N GLU A 32 17.08 5.73 -1.55
CA GLU A 32 15.66 5.34 -1.70
C GLU A 32 15.37 3.88 -1.37
N GLY A 33 16.37 3.12 -0.94
CA GLY A 33 16.28 1.72 -0.55
C GLY A 33 15.52 1.51 0.75
N ALA A 34 15.19 0.24 1.02
CA ALA A 34 14.47 -0.17 2.21
C ALA A 34 15.30 0.07 3.48
N LEU A 35 16.61 -0.23 3.49
CA LEU A 35 17.49 -0.03 4.64
C LEU A 35 17.71 1.45 4.93
N ALA A 36 17.90 2.26 3.88
CA ALA A 36 17.99 3.72 4.01
C ALA A 36 16.73 4.28 4.69
N ASN A 37 15.55 3.84 4.23
CA ASN A 37 14.28 4.23 4.82
C ASN A 37 14.11 3.73 6.28
N VAL A 38 14.53 2.49 6.59
CA VAL A 38 14.51 1.97 7.96
C VAL A 38 15.43 2.79 8.87
N LEU A 39 16.62 3.15 8.42
CA LEU A 39 17.57 3.95 9.18
C LEU A 39 16.99 5.34 9.51
N ASP A 40 16.40 6.01 8.53
CA ASP A 40 15.76 7.31 8.74
C ASP A 40 14.59 7.22 9.71
N LEU A 41 13.77 6.17 9.60
CA LEU A 41 12.68 5.91 10.53
C LEU A 41 13.20 5.70 11.97
N LEU A 42 14.25 4.90 12.16
CA LEU A 42 14.85 4.66 13.47
C LEU A 42 15.44 5.93 14.08
N LYS A 43 16.15 6.76 13.28
CA LYS A 43 16.65 8.06 13.71
C LYS A 43 15.51 8.99 14.15
N ARG A 44 14.42 9.02 13.39
CA ARG A 44 13.22 9.80 13.72
C ARG A 44 12.60 9.35 15.04
N ILE A 45 12.38 8.04 15.22
CA ILE A 45 11.81 7.47 16.45
C ILE A 45 12.72 7.78 17.64
N HIS A 46 14.04 7.59 17.49
CA HIS A 46 15.01 7.92 18.51
C HIS A 46 14.90 9.40 18.91
N LYS A 47 14.83 10.30 17.94
CA LYS A 47 14.70 11.73 18.20
C LYS A 47 13.44 12.05 19.00
N ILE A 48 12.29 11.53 18.58
CA ILE A 48 11.02 11.72 19.28
C ILE A 48 11.12 11.18 20.71
N PHE A 49 11.57 9.94 20.86
CA PHE A 49 11.60 9.23 22.13
C PHE A 49 12.50 9.90 23.16
N PHE A 50 13.70 10.35 22.78
CA PHE A 50 14.67 10.94 23.71
C PHE A 50 14.51 12.46 23.90
N TYR A 51 14.19 13.20 22.83
CA TYR A 51 14.27 14.67 22.86
C TYR A 51 12.94 15.40 22.76
N GLU A 52 11.94 14.87 22.04
CA GLU A 52 10.70 15.62 21.78
C GLU A 52 9.58 15.28 22.77
N LEU A 53 9.61 14.10 23.38
CA LEU A 53 8.72 13.78 24.50
C LEU A 53 9.18 14.51 25.77
N GLY A 54 8.21 15.14 26.47
CA GLY A 54 8.43 15.68 27.82
C GLY A 54 8.43 14.59 28.89
N GLY A 55 8.76 14.97 30.13
CA GLY A 55 8.71 14.07 31.30
C GLY A 55 9.94 13.16 31.44
N ASN A 56 9.92 12.28 32.46
CA ASN A 56 11.03 11.38 32.75
C ASN A 56 11.13 10.24 31.73
N LEU A 57 12.35 9.78 31.46
CA LEU A 57 12.60 8.70 30.50
C LEU A 57 11.94 7.37 30.91
N ILE A 58 11.83 7.10 32.22
CA ILE A 58 11.26 5.87 32.79
C ILE A 58 9.78 5.71 32.41
N ASP A 59 9.06 6.82 32.24
CA ASP A 59 7.63 6.82 31.94
C ASP A 59 7.35 6.72 30.44
N ARG A 60 8.39 6.70 29.59
CA ARG A 60 8.25 6.68 28.13
C ARG A 60 8.21 5.26 27.59
N ASP A 61 7.28 4.99 26.67
CA ASP A 61 7.17 3.72 25.96
C ASP A 61 7.39 3.92 24.45
N VAL A 62 8.49 3.37 23.93
CA VAL A 62 8.84 3.43 22.50
C VAL A 62 7.77 2.80 21.62
N ARG A 63 6.98 1.86 22.13
CA ARG A 63 5.87 1.24 21.39
C ARG A 63 4.77 2.27 21.09
N GLN A 64 4.57 3.27 21.95
CA GLN A 64 3.62 4.35 21.70
C GLN A 64 4.16 5.32 20.64
N VAL A 65 5.46 5.64 20.69
CA VAL A 65 6.11 6.45 19.64
C VAL A 65 6.01 5.77 18.28
N LEU A 66 6.31 4.47 18.21
CA LEU A 66 6.17 3.65 17.00
C LEU A 66 4.74 3.70 16.45
N LYS A 67 3.73 3.53 17.32
CA LYS A 67 2.32 3.62 16.91
C LYS A 67 1.97 5.01 16.36
N THR A 68 2.46 6.08 16.98
CA THR A 68 2.21 7.45 16.50
C THR A 68 2.83 7.68 15.14
N VAL A 69 4.12 7.37 14.98
CA VAL A 69 4.82 7.51 13.70
C VAL A 69 4.16 6.67 12.61
N ARG A 70 3.76 5.43 12.92
CA ARG A 70 3.07 4.57 11.96
C ARG A 70 1.70 5.12 11.53
N LYS A 71 0.94 5.73 12.44
CA LYS A 71 -0.36 6.36 12.13
C LYS A 71 -0.26 7.59 11.25
N GLU A 72 0.91 8.17 11.06
CA GLU A 72 1.07 9.33 10.18
C GLU A 72 1.11 8.93 8.70
N VAL A 73 1.38 7.66 8.40
CA VAL A 73 1.63 7.18 7.04
C VAL A 73 0.44 7.40 6.11
N LEU A 74 -0.78 7.10 6.57
CA LEU A 74 -2.03 7.30 5.84
C LEU A 74 -2.99 8.25 6.57
N LYS A 75 -2.45 9.14 7.42
CA LYS A 75 -3.25 10.14 8.13
C LYS A 75 -4.03 10.99 7.11
N GLY A 76 -5.34 11.12 7.33
CA GLY A 76 -6.24 11.86 6.45
C GLY A 76 -6.76 11.06 5.25
N CYS A 77 -6.35 9.80 5.09
CA CYS A 77 -6.95 8.90 4.12
C CYS A 77 -8.21 8.24 4.69
N LYS A 78 -9.28 8.18 3.89
CA LYS A 78 -10.44 7.33 4.14
C LYS A 78 -10.57 6.29 3.05
N VAL A 79 -10.56 5.02 3.45
CA VAL A 79 -10.37 3.86 2.58
C VAL A 79 -11.63 2.99 2.59
N VAL A 80 -12.05 2.56 1.40
CA VAL A 80 -13.11 1.56 1.22
C VAL A 80 -12.56 0.39 0.42
N PHE A 81 -12.87 -0.84 0.85
CA PHE A 81 -12.47 -2.06 0.16
C PHE A 81 -13.58 -2.57 -0.75
N SER A 82 -13.26 -2.92 -1.99
CA SER A 82 -14.21 -3.49 -2.95
C SER A 82 -13.85 -4.94 -3.28
N ARG A 83 -14.77 -5.88 -3.01
CA ARG A 83 -14.63 -7.34 -3.21
C ARG A 83 -13.41 -8.02 -2.56
N LEU A 84 -12.69 -7.32 -1.69
CA LEU A 84 -11.52 -7.86 -0.98
C LEU A 84 -11.86 -8.50 0.36
N ILE A 85 -12.90 -8.00 1.02
CA ILE A 85 -13.31 -8.45 2.35
C ILE A 85 -14.59 -9.28 2.18
N PRO A 86 -14.57 -10.59 2.47
CA PRO A 86 -15.76 -11.43 2.36
C PRO A 86 -16.88 -10.95 3.29
N SER A 87 -18.12 -10.93 2.83
CA SER A 87 -19.29 -10.44 3.60
C SER A 87 -19.55 -11.21 4.91
N LYS A 88 -18.96 -12.39 5.09
CA LYS A 88 -19.10 -13.22 6.30
C LYS A 88 -18.11 -12.87 7.41
N VAL A 89 -17.11 -12.05 7.11
CA VAL A 89 -16.09 -11.61 8.08
C VAL A 89 -16.49 -10.21 8.53
N LEU A 90 -16.48 -9.94 9.84
CA LEU A 90 -16.57 -8.57 10.33
C LEU A 90 -15.42 -7.78 9.69
N ALA A 91 -15.75 -6.72 8.96
CA ALA A 91 -14.78 -6.06 8.09
C ALA A 91 -13.53 -5.58 8.84
N ASP A 92 -13.70 -5.22 10.12
CA ASP A 92 -12.66 -4.83 11.07
C ASP A 92 -11.64 -5.93 11.39
N ASN A 93 -11.98 -7.20 11.18
CA ASN A 93 -11.09 -8.33 11.40
C ASN A 93 -10.21 -8.69 10.20
N HIS A 94 -10.48 -8.10 9.03
CA HIS A 94 -9.70 -8.35 7.83
C HIS A 94 -8.29 -7.74 7.92
N HIS A 95 -7.28 -8.48 7.47
CA HIS A 95 -5.88 -8.06 7.60
C HIS A 95 -5.59 -6.72 6.90
N LEU A 96 -6.13 -6.48 5.70
CA LEU A 96 -5.97 -5.19 5.00
C LEU A 96 -6.66 -4.03 5.73
N TRP A 97 -7.81 -4.28 6.39
CA TRP A 97 -8.51 -3.26 7.16
C TRP A 97 -7.67 -2.84 8.37
N LYS A 98 -7.22 -3.81 9.17
CA LYS A 98 -6.33 -3.58 10.31
C LYS A 98 -5.04 -2.89 9.89
N MET A 99 -4.46 -3.28 8.76
CA MET A 99 -3.25 -2.66 8.22
C MET A 99 -3.47 -1.19 7.89
N ALA A 100 -4.56 -0.85 7.19
CA ALA A 100 -4.89 0.53 6.85
C ALA A 100 -5.10 1.39 8.11
N GLU A 101 -5.82 0.89 9.12
CA GLU A 101 -6.03 1.61 10.39
C GLU A 101 -4.74 1.77 11.20
N GLN A 102 -3.87 0.76 11.22
CA GLN A 102 -2.55 0.85 11.86
C GLN A 102 -1.66 1.91 11.22
N LEU A 103 -1.82 2.12 9.91
CA LEU A 103 -1.17 3.20 9.17
C LEU A 103 -1.88 4.56 9.33
N GLY A 104 -3.00 4.60 10.06
CA GLY A 104 -3.74 5.82 10.40
C GLY A 104 -4.79 6.26 9.38
N ALA A 105 -5.16 5.38 8.44
CA ALA A 105 -6.35 5.59 7.62
C ALA A 105 -7.63 5.34 8.42
N ILE A 106 -8.73 5.95 7.98
CA ILE A 106 -10.08 5.63 8.44
C ILE A 106 -10.68 4.63 7.44
N CYS A 107 -11.14 3.48 7.91
CA CYS A 107 -11.78 2.51 7.04
C CYS A 107 -13.31 2.66 7.09
N SER A 108 -13.98 2.44 5.96
CA SER A 108 -15.44 2.47 5.84
C SER A 108 -15.91 1.32 4.96
N THR A 109 -17.10 0.80 5.23
CA THR A 109 -17.75 -0.19 4.37
C THR A 109 -18.40 0.48 3.16
N GLU A 110 -18.90 1.70 3.32
CA GLU A 110 -19.62 2.45 2.29
C GLU A 110 -18.83 3.65 1.77
N VAL A 111 -19.13 4.02 0.52
CA VAL A 111 -18.57 5.19 -0.14
C VAL A 111 -19.38 6.45 0.19
N ASP A 112 -18.67 7.54 0.45
CA ASP A 112 -19.23 8.88 0.67
C ASP A 112 -18.24 9.95 0.17
N SER A 113 -18.63 11.23 0.21
CA SER A 113 -17.79 12.33 -0.29
C SER A 113 -16.42 12.46 0.38
N SER A 114 -16.28 11.99 1.64
CA SER A 114 -15.04 12.02 2.41
C SER A 114 -14.07 10.88 2.06
N VAL A 115 -14.53 9.84 1.35
CA VAL A 115 -13.66 8.76 0.88
C VAL A 115 -12.61 9.31 -0.09
N THR A 116 -11.37 8.91 0.13
CA THR A 116 -10.23 9.30 -0.70
C THR A 116 -9.74 8.14 -1.58
N HIS A 117 -9.84 6.90 -1.09
CA HIS A 117 -9.35 5.72 -1.79
C HIS A 117 -10.39 4.59 -1.82
N VAL A 118 -10.52 3.96 -2.97
CA VAL A 118 -11.14 2.65 -3.14
C VAL A 118 -10.05 1.65 -3.49
N VAL A 119 -9.93 0.61 -2.66
CA VAL A 119 -8.94 -0.46 -2.83
C VAL A 119 -9.64 -1.67 -3.45
N ALA A 120 -9.15 -2.13 -4.61
CA ALA A 120 -9.78 -3.21 -5.38
C ALA A 120 -8.75 -3.98 -6.23
N LEU A 121 -9.09 -5.21 -6.62
CA LEU A 121 -8.32 -5.98 -7.62
C LEU A 121 -8.78 -5.73 -9.06
N ASP A 122 -10.01 -5.23 -9.22
CA ASP A 122 -10.61 -4.95 -10.53
C ASP A 122 -11.46 -3.67 -10.51
N ALA A 123 -11.61 -3.06 -11.67
CA ALA A 123 -12.38 -1.82 -11.84
C ALA A 123 -13.89 -2.07 -12.06
N GLY A 124 -14.35 -3.32 -12.13
CA GLY A 124 -15.72 -3.68 -12.54
C GLY A 124 -16.75 -3.70 -11.42
N THR A 125 -16.53 -2.94 -10.35
CA THR A 125 -17.45 -2.84 -9.20
C THR A 125 -18.09 -1.47 -9.15
N GLU A 126 -19.28 -1.37 -8.56
CA GLU A 126 -19.94 -0.08 -8.35
C GLU A 126 -19.07 0.89 -7.56
N LYS A 127 -18.35 0.41 -6.53
CA LYS A 127 -17.41 1.21 -5.74
C LYS A 127 -16.21 1.69 -6.57
N SER A 128 -15.70 0.84 -7.47
CA SER A 128 -14.62 1.21 -8.39
C SER A 128 -15.09 2.27 -9.39
N HIS A 129 -16.27 2.08 -10.00
CA HIS A 129 -16.86 3.08 -10.90
C HIS A 129 -17.17 4.40 -10.17
N TRP A 130 -17.67 4.34 -8.94
CA TRP A 130 -17.91 5.52 -8.12
C TRP A 130 -16.61 6.31 -7.90
N ALA A 131 -15.50 5.64 -7.58
CA ALA A 131 -14.21 6.31 -7.38
C ALA A 131 -13.77 7.05 -8.65
N LEU A 132 -13.85 6.41 -9.81
CA LEU A 132 -13.49 7.02 -11.09
C LEU A 132 -14.38 8.23 -11.41
N ASN A 133 -15.70 8.10 -11.25
CA ASN A 133 -16.65 9.18 -11.50
C ASN A 133 -16.44 10.38 -10.56
N GLN A 134 -16.10 10.12 -9.30
CA GLN A 134 -15.84 11.14 -8.28
C GLN A 134 -14.38 11.61 -8.26
N LYS A 135 -13.55 11.17 -9.22
CA LYS A 135 -12.11 11.48 -9.31
C LYS A 135 -11.34 11.18 -8.01
N LYS A 136 -11.72 10.08 -7.33
CA LYS A 136 -11.04 9.50 -6.17
C LYS A 136 -10.02 8.47 -6.64
N PHE A 137 -9.10 8.08 -5.76
CA PHE A 137 -8.07 7.11 -6.10
C PHE A 137 -8.64 5.69 -6.12
N LEU A 138 -8.54 5.01 -7.26
CA LEU A 138 -8.81 3.58 -7.39
C LEU A 138 -7.47 2.84 -7.46
N VAL A 139 -7.13 2.10 -6.41
CA VAL A 139 -5.77 1.57 -6.20
C VAL A 139 -5.75 0.08 -5.86
N HIS A 140 -4.67 -0.59 -6.23
CA HIS A 140 -4.45 -2.00 -5.93
C HIS A 140 -4.04 -2.19 -4.43
N PRO A 141 -4.43 -3.29 -3.76
CA PRO A 141 -4.04 -3.59 -2.36
C PRO A 141 -2.55 -3.49 -2.07
N LEU A 142 -1.71 -3.75 -3.08
CA LEU A 142 -0.25 -3.61 -3.00
C LEU A 142 0.19 -2.20 -2.56
N LEU A 143 -0.62 -1.15 -2.76
CA LEU A 143 -0.35 0.18 -2.22
C LEU A 143 -0.26 0.15 -0.68
N LEU A 144 -1.24 -0.49 -0.02
CA LEU A 144 -1.29 -0.59 1.43
C LEU A 144 -0.16 -1.46 1.95
N GLU A 145 0.13 -2.58 1.28
CA GLU A 145 1.24 -3.44 1.64
C GLU A 145 2.59 -2.73 1.50
N ALA A 146 2.76 -1.94 0.43
CA ALA A 146 3.95 -1.16 0.21
C ALA A 146 4.11 -0.04 1.24
N ALA A 147 3.01 0.67 1.54
CA ALA A 147 3.00 1.67 2.60
C ALA A 147 3.29 1.05 3.97
N ASN A 148 2.79 -0.16 4.22
CA ASN A 148 3.03 -0.89 5.45
C ASN A 148 4.47 -1.38 5.59
N TYR A 149 5.12 -1.78 4.51
CA TYR A 149 6.50 -2.21 4.54
C TYR A 149 7.46 -1.02 4.64
N MET A 150 7.23 0.05 3.87
CA MET A 150 8.09 1.24 3.88
C MET A 150 7.76 2.22 5.01
N TRP A 151 6.64 2.10 5.73
CA TRP A 151 6.19 3.11 6.70
C TRP A 151 6.18 4.54 6.10
N ARG A 152 5.78 4.63 4.84
CA ARG A 152 5.74 5.87 4.06
C ARG A 152 4.56 5.84 3.12
N LYS A 153 3.88 6.97 2.95
CA LYS A 153 2.81 7.11 1.97
C LYS A 153 3.35 6.82 0.57
N GLN A 154 2.71 5.87 -0.10
CA GLN A 154 3.10 5.48 -1.45
C GLN A 154 2.33 6.30 -2.48
N PRO A 155 2.96 6.63 -3.62
CA PRO A 155 2.29 7.36 -4.69
C PRO A 155 1.26 6.45 -5.37
N GLU A 156 0.02 6.92 -5.44
CA GLU A 156 -1.15 6.15 -5.86
C GLU A 156 -1.05 5.68 -7.32
N ASP A 157 -0.41 6.46 -8.19
CA ASP A 157 -0.17 6.17 -9.62
C ASP A 157 0.72 4.95 -9.88
N LYS A 158 1.54 4.54 -8.91
CA LYS A 158 2.35 3.32 -9.00
C LYS A 158 1.55 2.03 -8.75
N PHE A 159 0.29 2.14 -8.33
CA PHE A 159 -0.56 1.00 -7.97
C PHE A 159 -1.94 1.07 -8.64
N PRO A 160 -2.02 1.22 -9.98
CA PRO A 160 -3.29 1.30 -10.67
C PRO A 160 -4.01 -0.06 -10.62
N VAL A 161 -5.34 -0.02 -10.64
CA VAL A 161 -6.16 -1.21 -10.86
C VAL A 161 -6.33 -1.40 -12.36
N THR A 162 -5.73 -2.47 -12.92
CA THR A 162 -5.91 -2.82 -14.33
C THR A 162 -7.28 -3.46 -14.56
N GLU A 163 -7.94 -3.12 -15.68
CA GLU A 163 -9.09 -3.91 -16.14
C GLU A 163 -8.57 -5.31 -16.51
N ARG A 164 -9.07 -6.36 -15.86
CA ARG A 164 -8.86 -7.73 -16.37
C ARG A 164 -9.48 -7.81 -17.76
N ASN A 165 -8.64 -7.98 -18.78
CA ASN A 165 -8.95 -8.34 -20.17
C ASN A 165 -10.42 -8.16 -20.55
N ARG A 166 -10.77 -6.99 -21.11
CA ARG A 166 -11.86 -6.98 -22.09
C ARG A 166 -11.47 -8.02 -23.13
N LYS A 167 -12.27 -9.08 -23.29
CA LYS A 167 -12.22 -9.86 -24.54
C LYS A 167 -12.35 -8.81 -25.67
N PRO A 168 -11.42 -8.75 -26.64
CA PRO A 168 -11.51 -7.75 -27.70
C PRO A 168 -12.89 -7.86 -28.34
N LYS A 169 -13.54 -6.72 -28.55
CA LYS A 169 -14.83 -6.73 -29.24
C LYS A 169 -14.56 -7.20 -30.67
N PRO A 170 -15.48 -7.94 -31.32
CA PRO A 170 -15.32 -8.34 -32.72
C PRO A 170 -15.07 -7.16 -33.68
N SER A 171 -15.46 -5.94 -33.28
CA SER A 171 -15.16 -4.69 -34.01
C SER A 171 -13.66 -4.37 -34.10
N ASP A 172 -12.86 -4.84 -33.15
CA ASP A 172 -11.45 -4.48 -33.00
C ASP A 172 -10.54 -5.45 -33.80
N LEU A 173 -11.12 -6.54 -34.32
CA LEU A 173 -10.45 -7.53 -35.19
C LEU A 173 -10.55 -7.18 -36.69
N LEU A 174 -11.22 -6.08 -37.05
CA LEU A 174 -11.40 -5.68 -38.45
C LEU A 174 -10.22 -4.88 -39.05
N PHE A 175 -9.12 -4.68 -38.31
CA PHE A 175 -7.98 -3.89 -38.77
C PHE A 175 -6.69 -4.65 -39.07
N PHE A 176 -6.68 -5.99 -38.98
CA PHE A 176 -5.58 -6.80 -39.50
C PHE A 176 -6.09 -7.70 -40.61
N GLY A 177 -6.45 -7.06 -41.72
CA GLY A 177 -6.60 -7.71 -43.02
C GLY A 177 -5.23 -7.99 -43.63
N TYR A 178 -5.13 -9.16 -44.22
CA TYR A 178 -4.05 -9.68 -45.06
C TYR A 178 -3.51 -8.65 -46.06
N ASP A 179 -2.18 -8.60 -46.19
CA ASP A 179 -1.44 -8.68 -47.46
C ASP A 179 -0.03 -9.22 -47.19
#